data_AF-A0A1G9MM11-F1
#
_entry.id   AF-A0A1G9MM11-F1
#
_cell.length_a   1.000
_cell.length_b   1.000
_cell.length_c   1.000
_cell.angle_alpha   90.00
_cell.angle_beta   90.00
_cell.angle_gamma   90.00
#
_symmetry.space_group_name_H-M   'P 1'
#
loop_
_entity.id
_entity.type
_entity.pdbx_description
1 polymer ?
#
loop_
_entity_poly.entity_id
_entity_poly.type
_entity_poly.pdbx_seq_one_letter_code
_entity_poly.pdbx_strand_id
1 'polypeptide(L)'
;MPCVSANSAANSPSVISPLSASSLEQYMLKSETEREVGYPFVRCAGLYFGYGEYGGAALGESIVMDLANSGTQYVSVAAILRKVKKSERGLPAQDINVHFEEAATNAKSISTLYADRMRQNYATVGEAWGSDQLIASDRAICDELGPVVQMIRQRAGFSG
;
A
#
# COMPACT_ATOMS: atom_id res chain seq x y z
N MET A 1 22.82 -49.52 29.00
CA MET A 1 21.53 -48.80 29.07
C MET A 1 21.68 -47.52 28.25
N PRO A 2 21.07 -47.41 27.06
CA PRO A 2 21.16 -46.20 26.25
C PRO A 2 20.10 -45.18 26.68
N CYS A 3 20.52 -43.95 27.00
CA CYS A 3 19.61 -42.82 27.18
C CYS A 3 19.19 -42.29 25.81
N VAL A 4 17.89 -42.36 25.56
CA VAL A 4 17.22 -41.88 24.34
C VAL A 4 17.34 -40.36 24.23
N SER A 5 17.81 -39.88 23.07
CA SER A 5 17.81 -38.46 22.72
C SER A 5 16.37 -38.00 22.46
N ALA A 6 15.90 -37.02 23.24
CA ALA A 6 14.64 -36.34 23.00
C ALA A 6 14.83 -35.30 21.89
N ASN A 7 14.39 -35.64 20.67
CA ASN A 7 14.13 -34.67 19.61
C ASN A 7 12.87 -33.88 19.98
N SER A 8 13.05 -32.74 20.63
CA SER A 8 12.00 -31.72 20.71
C SER A 8 12.15 -30.79 19.51
N ALA A 9 11.54 -31.18 18.38
CA ALA A 9 11.22 -30.25 17.30
C ALA A 9 10.19 -29.25 17.85
N ALA A 10 10.69 -28.15 18.40
CA ALA A 10 9.86 -27.02 18.77
C ALA A 10 9.32 -26.42 17.46
N ASN A 11 8.07 -26.73 17.13
CA ASN A 11 7.23 -25.93 16.26
C ASN A 11 7.14 -24.53 16.88
N SER A 12 8.08 -23.65 16.52
CA SER A 12 7.94 -22.23 16.78
C SER A 12 6.71 -21.75 16.02
N PRO A 13 5.70 -21.15 16.68
CA PRO A 13 4.67 -20.45 15.96
C PRO A 13 5.37 -19.39 15.10
N SER A 14 5.22 -19.51 13.79
CA SER A 14 5.70 -18.53 12.82
C SER A 14 5.09 -17.19 13.18
N VAL A 15 5.85 -16.38 13.93
CA VAL A 15 5.58 -14.97 14.12
C VAL A 15 5.53 -14.41 12.70
N ILE A 16 4.32 -14.12 12.22
CA ILE A 16 4.12 -13.38 10.98
C ILE A 16 4.83 -12.06 11.24
N SER A 17 6.05 -11.91 10.74
CA SER A 17 6.75 -10.63 10.85
C SER A 17 5.82 -9.58 10.23
N PRO A 18 5.53 -8.46 10.89
CA PRO A 18 4.62 -7.43 10.37
C PRO A 18 5.08 -6.87 8.99
N LEU A 19 6.29 -7.21 8.55
CA LEU A 19 6.88 -6.92 7.24
C LEU A 19 6.49 -7.92 6.12
N SER A 20 5.74 -8.99 6.40
CA SER A 20 5.43 -10.06 5.44
C SER A 20 4.22 -9.78 4.54
N ALA A 21 3.87 -8.52 4.32
CA ALA A 21 2.80 -8.19 3.38
C ALA A 21 3.19 -8.71 1.97
N SER A 22 2.28 -9.45 1.33
CA SER A 22 2.48 -9.89 -0.06
C SER A 22 2.67 -8.69 -0.97
N SER A 23 3.49 -8.82 -2.02
CA SER A 23 3.67 -7.75 -3.00
C SER A 23 2.38 -7.43 -3.73
N LEU A 24 2.30 -6.20 -4.24
CA LEU A 24 1.20 -5.81 -5.09
C LEU A 24 1.17 -6.68 -6.35
N GLU A 25 2.32 -7.09 -6.87
CA GLU A 25 2.43 -8.07 -7.95
C GLU A 25 1.71 -9.39 -7.63
N GLN A 26 1.99 -10.00 -6.47
CA GLN A 26 1.30 -11.22 -6.03
C GLN A 26 -0.22 -11.00 -5.86
N TYR A 27 -0.62 -9.81 -5.41
CA TYR A 27 -2.02 -9.46 -5.31
C TYR A 27 -2.70 -9.38 -6.68
N MET A 28 -2.01 -8.86 -7.70
CA MET A 28 -2.56 -8.70 -9.05
C MET A 28 -2.82 -10.04 -9.75
N LEU A 29 -2.14 -11.12 -9.34
CA LEU A 29 -2.36 -12.49 -9.82
C LEU A 29 -3.67 -13.13 -9.32
N LYS A 30 -4.32 -12.55 -8.31
CA LYS A 30 -5.59 -13.06 -7.78
C LYS A 30 -6.72 -12.92 -8.81
N SER A 31 -7.72 -13.81 -8.73
CA SER A 31 -8.91 -13.72 -9.59
C SER A 31 -9.69 -12.43 -9.33
N GLU A 32 -10.45 -11.95 -10.32
CA GLU A 32 -11.24 -10.73 -10.17
C GLU A 32 -12.21 -10.77 -8.99
N THR A 33 -12.74 -11.95 -8.69
CA THR A 33 -13.66 -12.19 -7.57
C THR A 33 -12.98 -12.11 -6.20
N GLU A 34 -11.67 -12.38 -6.14
CA GLU A 34 -10.86 -12.31 -4.91
C GLU A 34 -10.22 -10.93 -4.70
N ARG A 35 -10.20 -10.08 -5.75
CA ARG A 35 -9.64 -8.73 -5.68
C ARG A 35 -10.66 -7.74 -5.11
N GLU A 36 -10.21 -7.00 -4.11
CA GLU A 36 -10.84 -5.79 -3.62
C GLU A 36 -10.54 -4.64 -4.57
N VAL A 37 -11.59 -4.08 -5.14
CA VAL A 37 -11.46 -3.00 -6.12
C VAL A 37 -11.08 -1.69 -5.43
N GLY A 38 -9.85 -1.25 -5.66
CA GLY A 38 -9.29 -0.09 -4.99
C GLY A 38 -8.03 -0.41 -4.19
N TYR A 39 -7.81 -1.67 -3.81
CA TYR A 39 -6.64 -2.07 -3.03
C TYR A 39 -5.30 -1.68 -3.68
N PRO A 40 -5.07 -1.86 -5.00
CA PRO A 40 -3.83 -1.42 -5.63
C PRO A 40 -3.58 0.09 -5.44
N PHE A 41 -4.63 0.90 -5.54
CA PHE A 41 -4.53 2.34 -5.35
C PHE A 41 -4.28 2.69 -3.88
N VAL A 42 -4.96 2.04 -2.94
CA VAL A 42 -4.67 2.22 -1.50
C VAL A 42 -3.23 1.80 -1.17
N ARG A 43 -2.72 0.74 -1.80
CA ARG A 43 -1.33 0.28 -1.63
C ARG A 43 -0.34 1.33 -2.13
N CYS A 44 -0.59 1.90 -3.30
CA CYS A 44 0.21 3.00 -3.84
C CYS A 44 0.14 4.26 -2.99
N ALA A 45 -1.05 4.64 -2.52
CA ALA A 45 -1.21 5.75 -1.58
C ALA A 45 -0.35 5.55 -0.33
N GLY A 46 -0.41 4.35 0.26
CA GLY A 46 0.43 3.98 1.39
C GLY A 46 1.92 4.03 1.09
N LEU A 47 2.37 3.61 -0.10
CA LEU A 47 3.77 3.71 -0.51
C LEU A 47 4.26 5.17 -0.55
N TYR A 48 3.51 6.05 -1.23
CA TYR A 48 3.86 7.47 -1.34
C TYR A 48 3.83 8.19 0.02
N PHE A 49 2.82 7.93 0.84
CA PHE A 49 2.80 8.46 2.22
C PHE A 49 3.94 7.89 3.07
N GLY A 50 4.30 6.62 2.86
CA GLY A 50 5.41 5.97 3.55
C GLY A 50 6.74 6.65 3.23
N TYR A 51 6.99 6.96 1.95
CA TYR A 51 8.16 7.74 1.52
C TYR A 51 8.25 9.09 2.24
N GLY A 52 7.12 9.81 2.33
CA GLY A 52 7.04 11.07 3.08
C GLY A 52 7.29 10.89 4.58
N GLU A 53 6.74 9.85 5.19
CA GLU A 53 6.90 9.56 6.62
C GLU A 53 8.33 9.15 6.99
N TYR A 54 9.02 8.41 6.11
CA TYR A 54 10.42 8.05 6.32
C TYR A 54 11.35 9.25 6.11
N GLY A 55 11.24 9.92 4.95
CA GLY A 55 12.19 10.97 4.57
C GLY A 55 11.93 12.30 5.28
N GLY A 56 10.68 12.60 5.64
CA GLY A 56 10.30 13.80 6.38
C GLY A 56 10.87 15.09 5.77
N ALA A 57 11.30 16.00 6.64
CA ALA A 57 11.87 17.29 6.23
C ALA A 57 13.19 17.16 5.45
N ALA A 58 13.90 16.03 5.54
CA ALA A 58 15.17 15.84 4.83
C ALA A 58 14.98 15.74 3.30
N LEU A 59 13.77 15.42 2.83
CA LEU A 59 13.44 15.43 1.40
C LEU A 59 13.22 16.84 0.84
N GLY A 60 13.04 17.85 1.69
CA GLY A 60 12.60 19.17 1.27
C GLY A 60 11.08 19.26 1.06
N GLU A 61 10.54 20.45 1.28
CA GLU A 61 9.09 20.69 1.33
C GLU A 61 8.36 20.32 0.03
N SER A 62 8.92 20.72 -1.13
CA SER A 62 8.32 20.42 -2.44
C SER A 62 8.14 18.91 -2.65
N ILE A 63 9.14 18.10 -2.30
CA ILE A 63 9.07 16.65 -2.48
C ILE A 63 8.03 16.05 -1.53
N VAL A 64 7.99 16.50 -0.27
CA VAL A 64 6.97 16.05 0.69
C VAL A 64 5.55 16.38 0.20
N MET A 65 5.35 17.57 -0.36
CA MET A 65 4.07 17.97 -0.95
C MET A 65 3.71 17.10 -2.16
N ASP A 66 4.66 16.81 -3.06
CA ASP A 66 4.42 15.97 -4.23
C ASP A 66 4.05 14.53 -3.85
N LEU A 67 4.71 13.97 -2.82
CA LEU A 67 4.38 12.66 -2.26
C LEU A 67 2.99 12.64 -1.63
N ALA A 68 2.64 13.67 -0.84
CA ALA A 68 1.32 13.80 -0.23
C ALA A 68 0.21 13.96 -1.28
N ASN A 69 0.46 14.77 -2.31
CA ASN A 69 -0.44 14.96 -3.44
C ASN A 69 -0.64 13.64 -4.18
N SER A 70 0.43 12.95 -4.54
CA SER A 70 0.38 11.65 -5.21
C SER A 70 -0.44 10.66 -4.39
N GLY A 71 -0.12 10.49 -3.10
CA GLY A 71 -0.86 9.59 -2.21
C GLY A 71 -2.35 9.92 -2.14
N THR A 72 -2.70 11.19 -2.05
CA THR A 72 -4.11 11.65 -2.01
C THR A 72 -4.86 11.32 -3.30
N GLN A 73 -4.22 11.47 -4.46
CA GLN A 73 -4.84 11.13 -5.74
C GLN A 73 -5.19 9.64 -5.83
N TYR A 74 -4.29 8.76 -5.37
CA TYR A 74 -4.57 7.33 -5.27
C TYR A 74 -5.72 7.01 -4.29
N VAL A 75 -5.77 7.68 -3.12
CA VAL A 75 -6.90 7.54 -2.17
C VAL A 75 -8.22 7.92 -2.83
N SER A 76 -8.28 9.05 -3.54
CA SER A 76 -9.49 9.49 -4.25
C SER A 76 -9.96 8.46 -5.27
N VAL A 77 -9.03 7.88 -6.05
CA VAL A 77 -9.37 6.86 -7.05
C VAL A 77 -9.85 5.56 -6.40
N ALA A 78 -9.22 5.12 -5.32
CA ALA A 78 -9.71 3.97 -4.55
C ALA A 78 -11.16 4.19 -4.07
N ALA A 79 -11.46 5.38 -3.55
CA ALA A 79 -12.79 5.73 -3.09
C ALA A 79 -13.84 5.72 -4.21
N ILE A 80 -13.50 6.30 -5.37
CA ILE A 80 -14.37 6.30 -6.56
C ILE A 80 -14.68 4.88 -7.00
N LEU A 81 -13.66 4.02 -7.11
CA LEU A 81 -13.82 2.64 -7.57
C LEU A 81 -14.66 1.80 -6.60
N ARG A 82 -14.46 1.96 -5.28
CA ARG A 82 -15.28 1.31 -4.26
C ARG A 82 -16.74 1.72 -4.36
N LYS A 83 -17.00 3.02 -4.54
CA LYS A 83 -18.35 3.55 -4.73
C LYS A 83 -19.03 2.94 -5.96
N VAL A 84 -18.35 2.95 -7.10
CA VAL A 84 -18.86 2.35 -8.35
C VAL A 84 -19.18 0.88 -8.14
N LYS A 85 -18.29 0.11 -7.51
CA LYS A 85 -18.53 -1.32 -7.30
C LYS A 85 -19.69 -1.62 -6.36
N LYS A 86 -19.87 -0.83 -5.29
CA LYS A 86 -21.05 -0.97 -4.43
C LYS A 86 -22.34 -0.69 -5.21
N SER A 87 -22.33 0.33 -6.07
CA SER A 87 -23.46 0.66 -6.94
C SER A 87 -23.78 -0.47 -7.93
N GLU A 88 -22.77 -1.08 -8.56
CA GLU A 88 -22.95 -2.24 -9.46
C GLU A 88 -23.59 -3.45 -8.75
N ARG A 89 -23.37 -3.59 -7.44
CA ARG A 89 -23.95 -4.65 -6.61
C ARG A 89 -25.36 -4.32 -6.09
N GLY A 90 -25.92 -3.17 -6.48
CA GLY A 90 -27.22 -2.71 -5.98
C GLY A 90 -27.24 -2.34 -4.49
N LEU A 91 -26.07 -2.12 -3.90
CA LEU A 91 -25.98 -1.68 -2.50
C LEU A 91 -26.31 -0.19 -2.40
N PRO A 92 -26.86 0.28 -1.27
CA PRO A 92 -27.15 1.69 -1.07
C PRO A 92 -25.93 2.56 -1.32
N ALA A 93 -26.12 3.66 -2.06
CA ALA A 93 -25.07 4.63 -2.29
C ALA A 93 -24.65 5.25 -0.95
N GLN A 94 -23.40 5.01 -0.56
CA GLN A 94 -22.77 5.75 0.54
C GLN A 94 -22.19 7.06 0.01
N ASP A 95 -22.03 8.03 0.90
CA ASP A 95 -21.28 9.25 0.60
C ASP A 95 -19.86 8.86 0.17
N ILE A 96 -19.36 9.51 -0.89
CA ILE A 96 -17.99 9.33 -1.36
C ILE A 96 -16.97 9.66 -0.26
N ASN A 97 -17.32 10.58 0.66
CA ASN A 97 -16.48 10.95 1.79
C ASN A 97 -16.19 9.74 2.70
N VAL A 98 -17.17 8.85 2.92
CA VAL A 98 -16.96 7.62 3.71
C VAL A 98 -15.93 6.71 3.03
N HIS A 99 -16.02 6.53 1.72
CA HIS A 99 -15.05 5.73 0.98
C HIS A 99 -13.66 6.36 0.94
N PHE A 100 -13.59 7.69 0.93
CA PHE A 100 -12.33 8.43 1.02
C PHE A 100 -11.68 8.21 2.39
N GLU A 101 -12.44 8.35 3.48
CA GLU A 101 -11.95 8.10 4.85
C GLU A 101 -11.48 6.65 5.05
N GLU A 102 -12.25 5.67 4.55
CA GLU A 102 -11.86 4.26 4.57
C GLU A 102 -10.55 4.03 3.79
N ALA A 103 -10.43 4.61 2.59
CA ALA A 103 -9.23 4.49 1.76
C ALA A 103 -8.03 5.18 2.40
N ALA A 104 -8.20 6.38 2.97
CA ALA A 104 -7.16 7.14 3.65
C ALA A 104 -6.67 6.41 4.90
N THR A 105 -7.58 5.86 5.70
CA THR A 105 -7.24 5.08 6.90
C THR A 105 -6.40 3.86 6.53
N ASN A 106 -6.83 3.10 5.52
CA ASN A 106 -6.08 1.94 5.05
C ASN A 106 -4.71 2.33 4.47
N ALA A 107 -4.64 3.43 3.71
CA ALA A 107 -3.39 3.97 3.18
C ALA A 107 -2.44 4.39 4.31
N LYS A 108 -2.96 4.99 5.39
CA LYS A 108 -2.16 5.38 6.55
C LYS A 108 -1.55 4.15 7.24
N SER A 109 -2.33 3.10 7.48
CA SER A 109 -1.79 1.86 8.06
C SER A 109 -0.70 1.23 7.17
N ILE A 110 -0.89 1.24 5.84
CA ILE A 110 0.12 0.74 4.89
C ILE A 110 1.36 1.65 4.85
N SER A 111 1.20 2.96 5.02
CA SER A 111 2.33 3.89 5.02
C SER A 111 3.31 3.63 6.16
N THR A 112 2.79 3.29 7.35
CA THR A 112 3.62 2.89 8.48
C THR A 112 4.41 1.62 8.16
N LEU A 113 3.80 0.64 7.47
CA LEU A 113 4.51 -0.56 7.03
C LEU A 113 5.71 -0.23 6.13
N TYR A 114 5.54 0.64 5.12
CA TYR A 114 6.65 1.02 4.26
C TYR A 114 7.69 1.86 5.01
N ALA A 115 7.26 2.82 5.83
CA ALA A 115 8.16 3.64 6.64
C ALA A 115 9.04 2.80 7.57
N ASP A 116 8.45 1.85 8.29
CA ASP A 116 9.17 0.93 9.16
C ASP A 116 10.14 0.04 8.39
N ARG A 117 9.73 -0.44 7.22
CA ARG A 117 10.59 -1.22 6.33
C ARG A 117 11.80 -0.42 5.86
N MET A 118 11.60 0.82 5.43
CA MET A 118 12.71 1.72 5.04
C MET A 118 13.66 2.03 6.21
N ARG A 119 13.12 2.25 7.42
CA ARG A 119 13.93 2.42 8.64
C ARG A 119 14.78 1.18 8.90
N GLN A 120 14.19 -0.01 8.78
CA GLN A 120 14.89 -1.27 9.00
C GLN A 120 15.97 -1.52 7.93
N ASN A 121 15.68 -1.26 6.66
CA ASN A 121 16.65 -1.41 5.57
C ASN A 121 17.84 -0.49 5.80
N TYR A 122 17.59 0.78 6.11
CA TYR A 122 18.65 1.73 6.41
C TYR A 122 19.50 1.30 7.61
N ALA A 123 18.87 0.80 8.68
CA ALA A 123 19.58 0.29 9.85
C ALA A 123 20.43 -0.96 9.56
N THR A 124 20.04 -1.78 8.58
CA THR A 124 20.69 -3.07 8.29
C THR A 124 21.78 -2.96 7.24
N VAL A 125 21.52 -2.23 6.14
CA VAL A 125 22.40 -2.18 4.96
C VAL A 125 22.78 -0.76 4.54
N GLY A 126 22.32 0.28 5.25
CA GLY A 126 22.62 1.68 4.93
C GLY A 126 21.78 2.26 3.79
N GLU A 127 20.84 1.50 3.24
CA GLU A 127 19.96 1.91 2.14
C GLU A 127 18.50 1.79 2.55
N ALA A 128 17.70 2.85 2.37
CA ALA A 128 16.27 2.79 2.69
C ALA A 128 15.46 1.99 1.65
N TRP A 129 15.84 2.14 0.38
CA TRP A 129 15.07 1.66 -0.79
C TRP A 129 15.83 0.65 -1.66
N GLY A 130 17.16 0.77 -1.75
CA GLY A 130 17.94 0.24 -2.88
C GLY A 130 17.84 -1.27 -3.12
N SER A 131 17.78 -2.06 -2.04
CA SER A 131 17.72 -3.52 -2.11
C SER A 131 16.33 -4.11 -1.79
N ASP A 132 15.31 -3.29 -1.59
CA ASP A 132 14.01 -3.77 -1.13
C ASP A 132 13.10 -4.16 -2.30
N GLN A 133 13.01 -5.47 -2.55
CA GLN A 133 12.19 -6.00 -3.64
C GLN A 133 10.71 -5.63 -3.54
N LEU A 134 10.13 -5.52 -2.34
CA LEU A 134 8.72 -5.15 -2.19
C LEU A 134 8.50 -3.69 -2.58
N ILE A 135 9.36 -2.80 -2.08
CA ILE A 135 9.27 -1.37 -2.39
C ILE A 135 9.46 -1.16 -3.90
N ALA A 136 10.44 -1.84 -4.49
CA ALA A 136 10.73 -1.74 -5.92
C ALA A 136 9.57 -2.28 -6.78
N SER A 137 9.05 -3.46 -6.47
CA SER A 137 7.93 -4.05 -7.23
C SER A 137 6.66 -3.23 -7.13
N ASP A 138 6.33 -2.77 -5.92
CA ASP A 138 5.11 -2.00 -5.69
C ASP A 138 5.23 -0.62 -6.35
N ARG A 139 6.41 0.02 -6.29
CA ARG A 139 6.67 1.30 -6.98
C ARG A 139 6.46 1.18 -8.49
N ALA A 140 6.99 0.13 -9.13
CA ALA A 140 6.83 -0.07 -10.56
C ALA A 140 5.35 -0.14 -10.97
N ILE A 141 4.54 -0.89 -10.21
CA ILE A 141 3.09 -0.97 -10.45
C ILE A 141 2.42 0.38 -10.20
N CYS A 142 2.83 1.12 -9.17
CA CYS A 142 2.27 2.43 -8.90
C CYS A 142 2.54 3.42 -10.05
N ASP A 143 3.74 3.42 -10.61
CA ASP A 143 4.11 4.24 -11.76
C ASP A 143 3.22 3.90 -12.98
N GLU A 144 2.93 2.61 -13.21
CA GLU A 144 2.01 2.16 -14.27
C GLU A 144 0.55 2.58 -14.01
N LEU A 145 0.12 2.64 -12.75
CA LEU A 145 -1.22 3.10 -12.37
C LEU A 145 -1.37 4.62 -12.44
N GLY A 146 -0.28 5.39 -12.49
CA GLY A 146 -0.30 6.86 -12.51
C GLY A 146 -1.18 7.46 -13.62
N PRO A 147 -1.00 7.07 -14.90
CA PRO A 147 -1.88 7.52 -15.99
C PRO A 147 -3.35 7.13 -15.80
N VAL A 148 -3.63 5.96 -15.21
CA VAL A 148 -4.99 5.50 -14.91
C VAL A 148 -5.63 6.39 -13.84
N VAL A 149 -4.88 6.78 -12.81
CA VAL A 149 -5.35 7.71 -11.78
C VAL A 149 -5.78 9.04 -12.40
N GLN A 150 -4.96 9.62 -13.28
CA GLN A 150 -5.31 10.88 -13.94
C GLN A 150 -6.59 10.76 -14.78
N MET A 151 -6.72 9.67 -15.54
CA MET A 151 -7.91 9.42 -16.36
C MET A 151 -9.19 9.32 -15.51
N ILE A 152 -9.15 8.56 -14.41
CA ILE A 152 -10.31 8.38 -13.53
C ILE A 152 -10.70 9.71 -12.88
N ARG A 153 -9.72 10.46 -12.38
CA ARG A 153 -9.97 11.77 -11.74
C ARG A 153 -10.59 12.77 -12.70
N GLN A 154 -10.08 12.87 -13.93
CA GLN A 154 -10.64 13.73 -14.97
C GLN A 154 -12.10 13.36 -15.28
N ARG A 155 -12.40 12.06 -15.43
CA ARG A 155 -13.77 11.58 -15.68
C ARG A 155 -14.73 11.83 -14.51
N ALA A 156 -14.21 11.81 -13.29
CA ALA A 156 -14.97 12.10 -12.08
C ALA A 156 -15.11 13.62 -11.79
N GLY A 157 -14.61 14.48 -12.69
CA GLY A 157 -14.73 15.94 -12.55
C GLY A 157 -13.71 16.57 -11.60
N PHE A 158 -12.66 15.85 -11.21
CA PHE A 158 -11.53 16.42 -10.48
C PHE A 158 -10.56 17.04 -11.49
N SER A 159 -10.56 18.36 -11.61
CA SER A 159 -9.48 19.12 -12.25
C SER A 159 -8.33 19.27 -11.27
N GLY A 160 -7.12 18.88 -11.68
CA GLY A 160 -5.89 19.01 -10.92
C GLY A 160 -5.49 20.47 -10.70
#